data_AF-A0A3D1JFQ1-F1
#
_entry.id   AF-A0A3D1JFQ1-F1
#
_cell.length_a   1.000
_cell.length_b   1.000
_cell.length_c   1.000
_cell.angle_alpha   90.00
_cell.angle_beta   90.00
_cell.angle_gamma   90.00
#
_symmetry.space_group_name_H-M   'P 1'
#
loop_
_entity.id
_entity.type
_entity.pdbx_description
1 polymer ?
#
loop_
_entity_poly.entity_id
_entity_poly.type
_entity_poly.pdbx_seq_one_letter_code
_entity_poly.pdbx_strand_id
1 'polypeptide(L)'
;MFNWKQQVSVQLETVTPLFLGGADPRGEPELRPPAFRGAMRYWFRAALGGVIGDQNLSGLRKLEREVFGDAEYGSPIAIQVQQKPLPSASYPVLPHKTPSGNRRAFNPQQQFEVILSTTRPVDLLVWVNACMAFNLAVWLGGLGLRSRRGAGSLQVIKSTDTSLIPVFPDNPDMFPKRIDKILRSAVGMGEKLAEQLQQPVVSLPTIPTAFPCAAQGAEIRFVKDWARTSQEALTMVMRNMPKADYLGGISPRQGSPLWVNIFYASQAYHLLLTVLPSRLISGRHNYQSVLNVLQSFGGQKIEIKGWNQ
;
A
#
# COMPACT_ATOMS: atom_id res chain seq x y z
N MET A 1 0.98 33.03 18.51
CA MET A 1 1.66 31.72 18.38
C MET A 1 1.35 31.16 17.00
N PHE A 2 2.33 31.02 16.11
CA PHE A 2 2.11 30.39 14.81
C PHE A 2 1.81 28.90 15.02
N ASN A 3 0.64 28.44 14.58
CA ASN A 3 0.27 27.03 14.64
C ASN A 3 1.02 26.24 13.55
N TRP A 4 2.28 25.91 13.83
CA TRP A 4 3.15 25.13 12.93
C TRP A 4 2.78 23.65 12.91
N LYS A 5 2.03 23.18 13.91
CA LYS A 5 1.67 21.78 14.06
C LYS A 5 0.59 21.43 13.05
N GLN A 6 0.96 20.60 12.08
CA GLN A 6 0.03 19.98 11.16
C GLN A 6 -0.41 18.64 11.75
N GLN A 7 -1.68 18.29 11.61
CA GLN A 7 -2.21 17.04 12.12
C GLN A 7 -3.45 16.62 11.32
N VAL A 8 -3.55 15.33 11.01
CA VAL A 8 -4.78 14.70 10.52
C VAL A 8 -5.02 13.43 11.33
N SER A 9 -6.23 13.30 11.87
CA SER A 9 -6.70 12.05 12.46
C SER A 9 -7.62 11.32 11.49
N VAL A 10 -7.44 10.01 11.39
CA VAL A 10 -8.28 9.14 10.57
C VAL A 10 -8.77 7.95 11.37
N GLN A 11 -10.05 7.62 11.20
CA GLN A 11 -10.60 6.37 11.66
C GLN A 11 -10.43 5.34 10.54
N LEU A 12 -9.66 4.29 10.82
CA LEU A 12 -9.46 3.15 9.92
C LEU A 12 -10.34 1.99 10.34
N GLU A 13 -10.72 1.17 9.35
CA GLU A 13 -11.39 -0.12 9.54
C GLU A 13 -10.57 -1.25 8.91
N THR A 14 -10.45 -2.39 9.59
CA THR A 14 -9.88 -3.61 9.02
C THR A 14 -10.86 -4.24 8.01
N VAL A 15 -10.42 -4.51 6.79
CA VAL A 15 -11.28 -5.13 5.75
C VAL A 15 -11.12 -6.65 5.75
N THR A 16 -9.89 -7.10 5.95
CA THR A 16 -9.50 -8.51 5.97
C THR A 16 -8.69 -8.79 7.24
N PRO A 17 -8.56 -10.07 7.66
CA PRO A 17 -7.78 -10.41 8.84
C PRO A 17 -6.38 -9.79 8.80
N LEU A 18 -6.03 -9.08 9.88
CA LEU A 18 -4.79 -8.30 9.96
C LEU A 18 -3.76 -9.05 10.80
N PHE A 19 -2.85 -9.73 10.11
CA PHE A 19 -1.76 -10.51 10.70
C PHE A 19 -0.54 -9.63 11.00
N LEU A 20 -0.47 -9.07 12.20
CA LEU A 20 0.68 -8.28 12.65
C LEU A 20 1.47 -9.05 13.70
N GLY A 21 2.77 -9.20 13.49
CA GLY A 21 3.68 -9.75 14.49
C GLY A 21 4.21 -8.64 15.39
N GLY A 22 4.17 -8.86 16.71
CA GLY A 22 4.82 -8.01 17.70
C GLY A 22 6.24 -8.49 18.02
N ALA A 23 6.62 -8.41 19.30
CA ALA A 23 7.87 -8.99 19.78
C ALA A 23 7.92 -10.52 19.61
N ASP A 24 6.76 -11.19 19.74
CA ASP A 24 6.57 -12.57 19.31
C ASP A 24 5.88 -12.61 17.94
N PRO A 25 6.58 -13.01 16.86
CA PRO A 25 5.99 -13.10 15.53
C PRO A 25 4.87 -14.15 15.38
N ARG A 26 4.72 -15.07 16.33
CA ARG A 26 3.69 -16.12 16.32
C ARG A 26 2.63 -15.94 17.42
N GLY A 27 2.80 -14.96 18.30
CA GLY A 27 1.91 -14.67 19.42
C GLY A 27 0.67 -13.86 19.03
N GLU A 28 0.09 -13.16 20.00
CA GLU A 28 -1.04 -12.26 19.76
C GLU A 28 -0.66 -11.11 18.82
N PRO A 29 -1.58 -10.68 17.94
CA PRO A 29 -1.29 -9.64 17.00
C PRO A 29 -1.16 -8.29 17.71
N GLU A 30 -0.28 -7.44 17.17
CA GLU A 30 -0.02 -6.15 17.78
C GLU A 30 0.00 -5.02 16.76
N LEU A 31 -0.90 -4.06 16.94
CA LEU A 31 -1.00 -2.90 16.07
C LEU A 31 -0.11 -1.78 16.60
N ARG A 32 0.99 -1.52 15.89
CA ARG A 32 1.97 -0.50 16.27
C ARG A 32 2.26 0.47 15.11
N PRO A 33 2.62 1.73 15.38
CA PRO A 33 3.01 2.71 14.37
C PRO A 33 4.04 2.25 13.31
N PRO A 34 5.06 1.41 13.63
CA PRO A 34 6.04 0.96 12.65
C PRO A 34 5.45 0.22 11.44
N ALA A 35 4.32 -0.48 11.59
CA ALA A 35 3.66 -1.15 10.47
C ALA A 35 3.21 -0.16 9.39
N PHE A 36 2.58 0.95 9.81
CA PHE A 36 2.19 2.05 8.93
C PHE A 36 3.41 2.74 8.32
N ARG A 37 4.41 3.06 9.14
CA ARG A 37 5.63 3.74 8.68
C ARG A 37 6.35 2.95 7.57
N GLY A 38 6.46 1.63 7.72
CA GLY A 38 7.06 0.75 6.72
C GLY A 38 6.28 0.74 5.41
N ALA A 39 4.95 0.65 5.47
CA ALA A 39 4.09 0.69 4.30
C ALA A 39 4.15 2.05 3.58
N MET A 40 4.07 3.15 4.32
CA MET A 40 4.19 4.52 3.79
C MET A 40 5.51 4.71 3.04
N ARG A 41 6.64 4.35 3.66
CA ARG A 41 7.96 4.43 3.01
C ARG A 41 8.03 3.59 1.74
N TYR A 42 7.50 2.37 1.76
CA TYR A 42 7.48 1.49 0.58
C TYR A 42 6.74 2.13 -0.59
N TRP A 43 5.52 2.62 -0.35
CA TRP A 43 4.70 3.20 -1.40
C TRP A 43 5.16 4.59 -1.84
N PHE A 44 5.76 5.36 -0.93
CA PHE A 44 6.40 6.62 -1.27
C PHE A 44 7.57 6.40 -2.24
N ARG A 45 8.44 5.43 -1.96
CA ARG A 45 9.49 5.04 -2.91
C ARG A 45 8.94 4.54 -4.24
N ALA A 46 7.84 3.79 -4.20
CA ALA A 46 7.22 3.29 -5.43
C ALA A 46 6.72 4.42 -6.33
N ALA A 47 6.11 5.47 -5.74
CA ALA A 47 5.72 6.67 -6.46
C ALA A 47 6.94 7.45 -6.98
N LEU A 48 7.93 7.69 -6.11
CA LEU A 48 9.12 8.46 -6.47
C LEU A 48 9.96 7.78 -7.55
N GLY A 49 10.02 6.45 -7.61
CA GLY A 49 10.71 5.75 -8.71
C GLY A 49 10.08 6.02 -10.09
N GLY A 50 8.79 6.36 -10.14
CA GLY A 50 8.15 6.86 -11.36
C GLY A 50 8.46 8.33 -11.67
N VAL A 51 8.80 9.12 -10.66
CA VAL A 51 9.07 10.56 -10.77
C VAL A 51 10.54 10.84 -11.12
N ILE A 52 11.47 10.25 -10.37
CA ILE A 52 12.92 10.51 -10.48
C ILE A 52 13.68 9.36 -11.16
N GLY A 53 12.95 8.37 -11.66
CA GLY A 53 13.49 7.16 -12.26
C GLY A 53 13.96 6.13 -11.21
N ASP A 54 14.30 4.95 -11.71
CA ASP A 54 14.69 3.81 -10.86
C ASP A 54 16.20 3.67 -10.66
N GLN A 55 17.00 4.55 -11.28
CA GLN A 55 18.47 4.57 -11.17
C GLN A 55 18.98 5.63 -10.17
N ASN A 56 18.20 6.69 -9.89
CA ASN A 56 18.61 7.77 -8.99
C ASN A 56 18.40 7.40 -7.52
N LEU A 57 19.16 6.43 -7.02
CA LEU A 57 19.03 5.93 -5.64
C LEU A 57 19.44 6.96 -4.58
N SER A 58 20.38 7.84 -4.90
CA SER A 58 20.80 8.93 -4.00
C SER A 58 19.68 9.97 -3.83
N GLY A 59 19.06 10.38 -4.93
CA GLY A 59 17.88 11.26 -4.92
C GLY A 59 16.69 10.64 -4.19
N LEU A 60 16.44 9.35 -4.42
CA LEU A 60 15.39 8.61 -3.72
C LEU A 60 15.59 8.65 -2.20
N ARG A 61 16.82 8.39 -1.74
CA ARG A 61 17.18 8.46 -0.32
C ARG A 61 17.03 9.87 0.24
N LYS A 62 17.43 10.91 -0.52
CA LYS A 62 17.30 12.31 -0.12
C LYS A 62 15.82 12.68 0.10
N LEU A 63 14.94 12.31 -0.84
CA LEU A 63 13.50 12.57 -0.76
C LEU A 63 12.83 11.76 0.36
N GLU A 64 13.15 10.46 0.49
CA GLU A 64 12.62 9.63 1.58
C GLU A 64 13.03 10.17 2.96
N ARG A 65 14.29 10.58 3.11
CA ARG A 65 14.82 11.18 4.34
C ARG A 65 14.09 12.46 4.70
N GLU A 66 13.80 13.33 3.72
CA GLU A 66 13.09 14.59 3.98
C GLU A 66 11.72 14.34 4.63
N VAL A 67 10.98 13.33 4.16
CA VAL A 67 9.64 13.03 4.65
C VAL A 67 9.64 12.16 5.90
N PHE A 68 10.53 11.18 5.99
CA PHE A 68 10.47 10.15 7.03
C PHE A 68 11.67 10.12 7.98
N GLY A 69 12.68 10.94 7.77
CA GLY A 69 13.96 10.84 8.44
C GLY A 69 14.73 9.56 8.10
N ASP A 70 15.89 9.41 8.70
CA ASP A 70 16.77 8.25 8.60
C ASP A 70 17.47 7.99 9.96
N ALA A 71 18.64 7.36 9.95
CA ALA A 71 19.40 7.08 11.17
C ALA A 71 20.07 8.34 11.78
N GLU A 72 20.34 9.36 10.97
CA GLU A 72 20.99 10.60 11.39
C GLU A 72 19.96 11.68 11.74
N TYR A 73 18.83 11.70 11.03
CA TYR A 73 17.79 12.70 11.15
C TYR A 73 16.48 12.10 11.63
N GLY A 74 16.02 12.52 12.81
CA GLY A 74 14.73 12.10 13.35
C GLY A 74 13.57 12.43 12.41
N SER A 75 12.59 11.52 12.32
CA SER A 75 11.42 11.71 11.45
C SER A 75 10.65 13.00 11.77
N PRO A 76 10.35 13.85 10.77
CA PRO A 76 9.49 15.02 10.97
C PRO A 76 8.03 14.65 11.19
N ILE A 77 7.66 13.40 10.87
CA ILE A 77 6.29 12.89 10.96
C ILE A 77 6.18 11.89 12.11
N ALA A 78 5.23 12.12 13.03
CA ALA A 78 4.80 11.16 14.03
C ALA A 78 3.55 10.42 13.54
N ILE A 79 3.49 9.12 13.86
CA ILE A 79 2.32 8.28 13.66
C ILE A 79 1.93 7.76 15.04
N GLN A 80 0.71 8.03 15.46
CA GLN A 80 0.13 7.48 16.68
C GLN A 80 -1.02 6.57 16.28
N VAL A 81 -1.18 5.46 17.02
CA VAL A 81 -2.30 4.54 16.85
C VAL A 81 -3.06 4.55 18.17
N GLN A 82 -4.33 4.92 18.13
CA GLN A 82 -5.22 4.85 19.29
C GLN A 82 -6.25 3.77 19.04
N GLN A 83 -6.33 2.81 19.95
CA GLN A 83 -7.24 1.68 19.83
C GLN A 83 -7.76 1.28 21.21
N LYS A 84 -9.00 0.78 21.23
CA LYS A 84 -9.45 -0.11 22.30
C LYS A 84 -8.90 -1.52 22.02
N PRO A 85 -8.87 -2.44 23.00
CA PRO A 85 -8.52 -3.83 22.73
C PRO A 85 -9.32 -4.36 21.54
N LEU A 86 -8.61 -4.76 20.49
CA LEU A 86 -9.21 -5.30 19.27
C LEU A 86 -9.27 -6.83 19.38
N PRO A 87 -10.46 -7.45 19.30
CA PRO A 87 -10.57 -8.90 19.30
C PRO A 87 -9.72 -9.57 18.21
N SER A 88 -9.03 -10.64 18.57
CA SER A 88 -8.23 -11.46 17.66
C SER A 88 -8.74 -12.90 17.63
N ALA A 89 -8.61 -13.55 16.48
CA ALA A 89 -8.94 -14.96 16.29
C ALA A 89 -7.83 -15.70 15.51
N SER A 90 -7.91 -17.03 15.48
CA SER A 90 -6.99 -17.86 14.69
C SER A 90 -7.50 -17.97 13.26
N TYR A 91 -6.68 -17.59 12.28
CA TYR A 91 -7.00 -17.66 10.86
C TYR A 91 -5.95 -18.47 10.07
N PRO A 92 -6.36 -19.19 9.02
CA PRO A 92 -5.43 -19.85 8.11
C PRO A 92 -4.62 -18.83 7.30
N VAL A 93 -3.29 -19.01 7.28
CA VAL A 93 -2.38 -18.17 6.48
C VAL A 93 -2.50 -18.48 4.98
N LEU A 94 -2.95 -19.68 4.64
CA LEU A 94 -3.19 -20.16 3.27
C LEU A 94 -4.61 -20.75 3.19
N PRO A 95 -5.66 -19.92 3.22
CA PRO A 95 -7.04 -20.37 3.33
C PRO A 95 -7.55 -21.26 2.16
N HIS A 96 -6.81 -21.30 1.05
CA HIS A 96 -7.09 -22.16 -0.11
C HIS A 96 -6.47 -23.56 -0.01
N LYS A 97 -5.75 -23.89 1.08
CA LYS A 97 -5.06 -25.19 1.27
C LYS A 97 -5.55 -25.91 2.52
N THR A 98 -5.59 -27.24 2.41
CA THR A 98 -5.83 -28.15 3.53
C THR A 98 -4.73 -29.22 3.55
N PRO A 99 -3.91 -29.32 4.63
CA PRO A 99 -3.88 -28.44 5.79
C PRO A 99 -3.24 -27.06 5.49
N SER A 100 -3.62 -26.04 6.28
CA SER A 100 -2.97 -24.73 6.31
C SER A 100 -2.45 -24.45 7.71
N GLY A 101 -1.27 -23.83 7.81
CA GLY A 101 -0.81 -23.24 9.06
C GLY A 101 -1.72 -22.09 9.49
N ASN A 102 -1.95 -21.96 10.80
CA ASN A 102 -2.77 -20.90 11.39
C ASN A 102 -1.92 -19.86 12.15
N ARG A 103 -2.44 -18.63 12.23
CA ARG A 103 -1.87 -17.51 12.98
C ARG A 103 -2.99 -16.69 13.61
N ARG A 104 -2.70 -16.07 14.76
CA ARG A 104 -3.58 -15.07 15.36
C ARG A 104 -3.58 -13.79 14.49
N ALA A 105 -4.75 -13.18 14.32
CA ALA A 105 -4.92 -11.94 13.58
C ALA A 105 -6.06 -11.13 14.19
N PHE A 106 -6.01 -9.80 14.05
CA PHE A 106 -7.17 -8.96 14.33
C PHE A 106 -8.30 -9.30 13.35
N ASN A 107 -9.53 -9.29 13.86
CA ASN A 107 -10.69 -9.60 13.03
C ASN A 107 -10.95 -8.48 12.01
N PRO A 108 -11.58 -8.80 10.87
CA PRO A 108 -12.19 -7.80 9.99
C PRO A 108 -13.24 -6.95 10.71
N GLN A 109 -13.59 -5.82 10.10
CA GLN A 109 -14.62 -4.86 10.53
C GLN A 109 -14.36 -4.27 11.92
N GLN A 110 -13.08 -4.06 12.24
CA GLN A 110 -12.65 -3.45 13.49
C GLN A 110 -12.09 -2.07 13.23
N GLN A 111 -12.47 -1.12 14.10
CA GLN A 111 -12.13 0.27 13.93
C GLN A 111 -11.11 0.72 14.97
N PHE A 112 -10.15 1.52 14.51
CA PHE A 112 -9.15 2.17 15.35
C PHE A 112 -8.74 3.50 14.71
N GLU A 113 -8.09 4.36 15.48
CA GLU A 113 -7.68 5.69 15.02
C GLU A 113 -6.18 5.71 14.74
N VAL A 114 -5.80 6.38 13.65
CA VAL A 114 -4.41 6.71 13.33
C VAL A 114 -4.29 8.22 13.21
N ILE A 115 -3.33 8.79 13.92
CA ILE A 115 -3.04 10.22 13.89
C ILE A 115 -1.68 10.43 13.25
N LEU A 116 -1.65 11.18 12.16
CA LEU A 116 -0.43 11.72 11.57
C LEU A 116 -0.25 13.14 12.08
N SER A 117 0.97 13.51 12.48
CA SER A 117 1.28 14.88 12.88
C SER A 117 2.74 15.25 12.62
N THR A 118 3.02 16.54 12.51
CA THR A 118 4.40 17.03 12.47
C THR A 118 5.00 17.08 13.88
N THR A 119 6.26 16.68 14.02
CA THR A 119 7.01 16.70 15.29
C THR A 119 7.81 18.00 15.48
N ARG A 120 7.97 18.77 14.41
CA ARG A 120 8.68 20.04 14.33
C ARG A 120 8.11 20.87 13.17
N PRO A 121 8.42 22.17 13.08
CA PRO A 121 8.13 22.95 11.87
C PRO A 121 8.76 22.29 10.64
N VAL A 122 7.95 22.14 9.59
CA VAL A 122 8.37 21.60 8.29
C VAL A 122 7.69 22.35 7.16
N ASP A 123 8.26 22.26 5.97
CA ASP A 123 7.60 22.68 4.75
C ASP A 123 6.26 21.94 4.59
N LEU A 124 5.22 22.67 4.17
CA LEU A 124 3.91 22.09 3.91
C LEU A 124 3.97 20.96 2.88
N LEU A 125 4.85 21.05 1.89
CA LEU A 125 5.03 20.02 0.87
C LEU A 125 5.53 18.68 1.45
N VAL A 126 6.36 18.73 2.50
CA VAL A 126 6.82 17.54 3.23
C VAL A 126 5.64 16.89 3.96
N TRP A 127 4.83 17.69 4.64
CA TRP A 127 3.60 17.22 5.30
C TRP A 127 2.63 16.58 4.30
N VAL A 128 2.36 17.26 3.17
CA VAL A 128 1.44 16.75 2.14
C VAL A 128 1.97 15.44 1.54
N ASN A 129 3.26 15.33 1.26
CA ASN A 129 3.85 14.07 0.76
C ASN A 129 3.74 12.92 1.77
N ALA A 130 3.82 13.20 3.08
CA ALA A 130 3.54 12.19 4.11
C ALA A 130 2.08 11.70 4.05
N CYS A 131 1.11 12.61 3.88
CA CYS A 131 -0.30 12.25 3.69
C CYS A 131 -0.53 11.47 2.38
N MET A 132 0.14 11.84 1.29
CA MET A 132 0.08 11.08 0.03
C MET A 132 0.63 9.67 0.19
N ALA A 133 1.77 9.51 0.88
CA ALA A 133 2.33 8.19 1.20
C ALA A 133 1.38 7.34 2.06
N PHE A 134 0.66 7.96 3.01
CA PHE A 134 -0.40 7.29 3.76
C PHE A 134 -1.54 6.82 2.85
N ASN A 135 -2.03 7.69 1.96
CA ASN A 135 -3.06 7.33 1.00
C ASN A 135 -2.63 6.14 0.13
N LEU A 136 -1.42 6.18 -0.45
CA LEU A 136 -0.93 5.07 -1.26
C LEU A 136 -0.83 3.77 -0.46
N ALA A 137 -0.36 3.84 0.78
CA ALA A 137 -0.24 2.67 1.65
C ALA A 137 -1.57 1.98 1.94
N VAL A 138 -2.63 2.76 2.18
CA VAL A 138 -3.97 2.24 2.48
C VAL A 138 -4.71 1.82 1.19
N TRP A 139 -4.56 2.58 0.11
CA TRP A 139 -5.29 2.32 -1.14
C TRP A 139 -4.69 1.23 -2.01
N LEU A 140 -3.37 1.09 -2.03
CA LEU A 140 -2.72 0.16 -2.96
C LEU A 140 -2.21 -1.11 -2.27
N GLY A 141 -2.17 -1.12 -0.93
CA GLY A 141 -1.64 -2.24 -0.18
C GLY A 141 -2.40 -2.54 1.11
N GLY A 142 -1.78 -3.39 1.92
CA GLY A 142 -2.24 -3.75 3.25
C GLY A 142 -1.07 -3.87 4.21
N LEU A 143 -1.36 -4.14 5.47
CA LEU A 143 -0.34 -4.31 6.51
C LEU A 143 -0.15 -5.78 6.88
N GLY A 144 1.06 -6.10 7.35
CA GLY A 144 1.35 -7.40 7.95
C GLY A 144 1.58 -8.55 6.97
N LEU A 145 1.48 -9.77 7.50
CA LEU A 145 1.72 -11.00 6.76
C LEU A 145 0.65 -11.21 5.68
N ARG A 146 1.08 -11.65 4.48
CA ARG A 146 0.23 -11.86 3.29
C ARG A 146 -0.44 -10.58 2.76
N SER A 147 0.07 -9.38 3.10
CA SER A 147 -0.48 -8.12 2.58
C SER A 147 -0.44 -7.97 1.06
N ARG A 148 0.49 -8.62 0.36
CA ARG A 148 0.51 -8.68 -1.11
C ARG A 148 -0.52 -9.65 -1.72
N ARG A 149 -1.29 -10.35 -0.87
CA ARG A 149 -2.31 -11.33 -1.24
C ARG A 149 -3.67 -10.98 -0.61
N GLY A 150 -3.89 -9.70 -0.30
CA GLY A 150 -5.17 -9.18 0.19
C GLY A 150 -5.38 -9.21 1.71
N ALA A 151 -4.48 -9.79 2.50
CA ALA A 151 -4.62 -9.77 3.96
C ALA A 151 -4.23 -8.40 4.55
N GLY A 152 -4.80 -8.03 5.70
CA GLY A 152 -4.53 -6.75 6.34
C GLY A 152 -4.86 -5.52 5.50
N SER A 153 -5.83 -5.62 4.59
CA SER A 153 -6.40 -4.48 3.88
C SER A 153 -7.15 -3.58 4.86
N LEU A 154 -7.05 -2.26 4.66
CA LEU A 154 -7.63 -1.24 5.54
C LEU A 154 -8.42 -0.23 4.72
N GLN A 155 -9.43 0.40 5.33
CA GLN A 155 -10.16 1.52 4.73
C GLN A 155 -10.25 2.70 5.68
N VAL A 156 -10.09 3.90 5.14
CA VAL A 156 -10.42 5.15 5.85
C VAL A 156 -11.92 5.33 5.83
N ILE A 157 -12.55 5.32 7.01
CA ILE A 157 -14.00 5.52 7.17
C ILE A 157 -14.34 6.93 7.68
N LYS A 158 -13.40 7.60 8.36
CA LYS A 158 -13.50 9.03 8.74
C LYS A 158 -12.13 9.70 8.67
N SER A 159 -12.11 11.00 8.40
CA SER A 159 -10.90 11.83 8.39
C SER A 159 -11.24 13.23 8.87
N THR A 160 -10.35 13.83 9.67
CA THR A 160 -10.46 15.24 10.06
C THR A 160 -10.12 16.19 8.92
N ASP A 161 -9.44 15.71 7.86
CA ASP A 161 -9.15 16.46 6.64
C ASP A 161 -9.28 15.54 5.43
N THR A 162 -10.45 15.58 4.79
CA THR A 162 -10.76 14.75 3.61
C THR A 162 -10.09 15.26 2.34
N SER A 163 -9.54 16.48 2.34
CA SER A 163 -8.76 17.02 1.23
C SER A 163 -7.38 16.37 1.15
N LEU A 164 -6.78 16.07 2.31
CA LEU A 164 -5.50 15.36 2.42
C LEU A 164 -5.66 13.85 2.44
N ILE A 165 -6.56 13.31 3.27
CA ILE A 165 -6.79 11.87 3.40
C ILE A 165 -8.29 11.59 3.20
N PRO A 166 -8.71 11.30 1.95
CA PRO A 166 -10.13 11.08 1.66
C PRO A 166 -10.65 9.76 2.24
N VAL A 167 -11.94 9.74 2.56
CA VAL A 167 -12.71 8.56 2.99
C VAL A 167 -13.01 7.65 1.79
N PHE A 168 -13.09 6.34 2.01
CA PHE A 168 -13.52 5.40 0.96
C PHE A 168 -15.00 5.62 0.63
N PRO A 169 -15.38 5.79 -0.65
CA PRO A 169 -16.79 5.85 -1.03
C PRO A 169 -17.45 4.49 -0.80
N ASP A 170 -18.73 4.49 -0.41
CA ASP A 170 -19.53 3.25 -0.30
C ASP A 170 -20.05 2.76 -1.67
N ASN A 171 -20.06 3.62 -2.69
CA ASN A 171 -20.34 3.20 -4.07
C ASN A 171 -19.05 2.69 -4.73
N PRO A 172 -18.92 1.39 -5.07
CA PRO A 172 -17.71 0.83 -5.68
C PRO A 172 -17.41 1.38 -7.08
N ASP A 173 -18.40 1.94 -7.80
CA ASP A 173 -18.16 2.59 -9.10
C ASP A 173 -17.30 3.85 -9.00
N MET A 174 -17.18 4.42 -7.79
CA MET A 174 -16.34 5.57 -7.54
C MET A 174 -14.87 5.19 -7.29
N PHE A 175 -14.55 3.91 -7.05
CA PHE A 175 -13.18 3.50 -6.72
C PHE A 175 -12.16 3.78 -7.84
N PRO A 176 -12.39 3.43 -9.13
CA PRO A 176 -11.43 3.74 -10.19
C PRO A 176 -11.07 5.22 -10.27
N LYS A 177 -12.09 6.09 -10.22
CA LYS A 177 -11.91 7.55 -10.24
C LYS A 177 -11.16 8.05 -9.00
N ARG A 178 -11.44 7.49 -7.83
CA ARG A 178 -10.75 7.89 -6.59
C ARG A 178 -9.31 7.41 -6.56
N ILE A 179 -9.04 6.21 -7.06
CA ILE A 179 -7.69 5.65 -7.25
C ILE A 179 -6.90 6.57 -8.18
N ASP A 180 -7.41 6.88 -9.38
CA ASP A 180 -6.76 7.81 -10.31
C ASP A 180 -6.37 9.14 -9.63
N LYS A 181 -7.31 9.75 -8.90
CA LYS A 181 -7.04 10.99 -8.16
C LYS A 181 -5.93 10.83 -7.13
N ILE A 182 -5.95 9.77 -6.32
CA ILE A 182 -4.90 9.54 -5.30
C ILE A 182 -3.53 9.41 -5.95
N LEU A 183 -3.39 8.56 -6.96
CA LEU A 183 -2.09 8.29 -7.55
C LEU A 183 -1.56 9.52 -8.28
N ARG A 184 -2.40 10.24 -9.05
CA ARG A 184 -2.00 11.51 -9.68
C ARG A 184 -1.60 12.56 -8.66
N SER A 185 -2.34 12.70 -7.55
CA SER A 185 -1.97 13.61 -6.48
C SER A 185 -0.65 13.23 -5.83
N ALA A 186 -0.42 11.94 -5.57
CA ALA A 186 0.84 11.48 -4.98
C ALA A 186 2.04 11.69 -5.92
N VAL A 187 1.89 11.38 -7.21
CA VAL A 187 2.91 11.62 -8.24
C VAL A 187 3.20 13.11 -8.35
N GLY A 188 2.17 13.95 -8.53
CA GLY A 188 2.35 15.39 -8.68
C GLY A 188 2.93 16.09 -7.45
N MET A 189 2.63 15.62 -6.23
CA MET A 189 3.28 16.13 -5.02
C MET A 189 4.72 15.63 -4.87
N GLY A 190 5.01 14.42 -5.35
CA GLY A 190 6.36 13.87 -5.44
C GLY A 190 7.24 14.63 -6.44
N GLU A 191 6.71 15.00 -7.60
CA GLU A 191 7.36 15.85 -8.61
C GLU A 191 7.75 17.20 -8.00
N LYS A 192 6.80 17.89 -7.37
CA LYS A 192 7.08 19.17 -6.70
C LYS A 192 8.16 19.05 -5.63
N LEU A 193 8.16 17.97 -4.86
CA LEU A 193 9.17 17.75 -3.82
C LEU A 193 10.54 17.44 -4.44
N ALA A 194 10.57 16.68 -5.53
CA ALA A 194 11.78 16.42 -6.30
C ALA A 194 12.38 17.72 -6.82
N GLU A 195 11.59 18.56 -7.48
CA GLU A 195 12.00 19.88 -7.98
C GLU A 195 12.53 20.78 -6.86
N GLN A 196 11.79 20.89 -5.75
CA GLN A 196 12.20 21.68 -4.58
C GLN A 196 13.56 21.22 -4.02
N LEU A 197 13.83 19.92 -4.03
CA LEU A 197 15.09 19.34 -3.58
C LEU A 197 16.12 19.13 -4.71
N GLN A 198 15.89 19.78 -5.86
CA GLN A 198 16.78 19.77 -7.03
C GLN A 198 17.11 18.35 -7.51
N GLN A 199 16.11 17.46 -7.49
CA GLN A 199 16.18 16.12 -8.07
C GLN A 199 15.54 16.15 -9.46
N PRO A 200 16.14 15.46 -10.45
CA PRO A 200 15.59 15.42 -11.80
C PRO A 200 14.24 14.70 -11.80
N VAL A 201 13.26 15.30 -12.46
CA VAL A 201 11.99 14.63 -12.82
C VAL A 201 12.17 14.06 -14.24
N VAL A 202 11.83 12.78 -14.41
CA VAL A 202 12.06 12.03 -15.65
C VAL A 202 10.78 11.29 -16.08
N SER A 203 10.79 10.75 -17.30
CA SER A 203 9.72 9.87 -17.74
C SER A 203 9.73 8.54 -16.98
N LEU A 204 8.57 7.87 -16.95
CA LEU A 204 8.44 6.56 -16.31
C LEU A 204 9.52 5.58 -16.78
N PRO A 205 10.14 4.81 -15.87
CA PRO A 205 11.08 3.76 -16.25
C PRO A 205 10.36 2.63 -16.99
N THR A 206 11.10 1.92 -17.84
CA THR A 206 10.61 0.73 -18.55
C THR A 206 10.74 -0.52 -17.68
N ILE A 207 9.85 -1.49 -17.89
CA ILE A 207 9.96 -2.79 -17.21
C ILE A 207 11.12 -3.64 -17.75
N PRO A 208 11.85 -4.40 -16.91
CA PRO A 208 11.75 -4.44 -15.46
C PRO A 208 12.58 -3.33 -14.77
N THR A 209 12.01 -2.69 -13.76
CA THR A 209 12.67 -1.64 -12.98
C THR A 209 13.67 -2.20 -11.97
N ALA A 210 14.61 -1.38 -11.50
CA ALA A 210 15.60 -1.76 -10.50
C ALA A 210 15.00 -2.06 -9.12
N PHE A 211 13.89 -1.41 -8.77
CA PHE A 211 13.12 -1.66 -7.55
C PHE A 211 11.61 -1.48 -7.79
N PRO A 212 10.72 -2.01 -6.93
CA PRO A 212 9.27 -1.92 -7.17
C PRO A 212 8.79 -0.47 -7.18
N CYS A 213 8.42 0.03 -8.35
CA CYS A 213 7.94 1.40 -8.54
C CYS A 213 6.95 1.49 -9.69
N ALA A 214 6.35 2.67 -9.84
CA ALA A 214 5.58 3.03 -11.01
C ALA A 214 6.44 2.97 -12.27
N ALA A 215 5.88 2.51 -13.40
CA ALA A 215 6.63 2.17 -14.60
C ALA A 215 5.72 2.07 -15.84
N GLN A 216 6.29 2.32 -17.01
CA GLN A 216 5.62 2.11 -18.28
C GLN A 216 5.33 0.61 -18.48
N GLY A 217 4.07 0.25 -18.74
CA GLY A 217 3.65 -1.15 -18.88
C GLY A 217 3.33 -1.87 -17.56
N ALA A 218 3.36 -1.16 -16.42
CA ALA A 218 2.69 -1.61 -15.21
C ALA A 218 1.16 -1.66 -15.42
N GLU A 219 0.45 -2.46 -14.64
CA GLU A 219 -1.01 -2.56 -14.74
C GLU A 219 -1.66 -2.44 -13.37
N ILE A 220 -2.79 -1.70 -13.36
CA ILE A 220 -3.72 -1.63 -12.25
C ILE A 220 -5.07 -2.13 -12.75
N ARG A 221 -5.69 -3.06 -12.02
CA ARG A 221 -7.03 -3.56 -12.31
C ARG A 221 -7.94 -3.49 -11.11
N PHE A 222 -9.18 -3.10 -11.35
CA PHE A 222 -10.23 -3.10 -10.34
C PHE A 222 -11.31 -4.13 -10.69
N VAL A 223 -11.61 -5.02 -9.75
CA VAL A 223 -12.60 -6.10 -9.89
C VAL A 223 -13.73 -5.84 -8.90
N LYS A 224 -14.95 -5.64 -9.42
CA LYS A 224 -16.18 -5.49 -8.63
C LYS A 224 -16.73 -6.84 -8.19
N ASP A 225 -17.54 -6.81 -7.14
CA ASP A 225 -18.33 -7.94 -6.63
C ASP A 225 -17.57 -9.27 -6.54
N TRP A 226 -16.37 -9.23 -5.98
CA TRP A 226 -15.47 -10.37 -5.92
C TRP A 226 -15.93 -11.47 -4.96
N ALA A 227 -16.43 -11.09 -3.79
CA ALA A 227 -16.83 -12.02 -2.73
C ALA A 227 -17.83 -11.38 -1.76
N ARG A 228 -18.48 -12.20 -0.93
CA ARG A 228 -19.44 -11.75 0.10
C ARG A 228 -18.86 -11.73 1.49
N THR A 229 -17.78 -12.47 1.74
CA THR A 229 -17.07 -12.44 3.02
C THR A 229 -15.58 -12.19 2.82
N SER A 230 -14.91 -11.62 3.83
CA SER A 230 -13.47 -11.39 3.79
C SER A 230 -12.67 -12.69 3.64
N GLN A 231 -13.14 -13.77 4.28
CA GLN A 231 -12.51 -15.09 4.21
C GLN A 231 -12.62 -15.71 2.82
N GLU A 232 -13.80 -15.61 2.19
CA GLU A 232 -14.02 -16.02 0.80
C GLU A 232 -13.13 -15.20 -0.14
N ALA A 233 -13.10 -13.87 0.04
CA ALA A 233 -12.29 -12.96 -0.77
C ALA A 233 -10.81 -13.38 -0.78
N LEU A 234 -10.23 -13.63 0.40
CA LEU A 234 -8.86 -14.11 0.54
C LEU A 234 -8.66 -15.50 -0.07
N THR A 235 -9.61 -16.40 0.15
CA THR A 235 -9.55 -17.78 -0.37
C THR A 235 -9.51 -17.77 -1.89
N MET A 236 -10.40 -17.02 -2.54
CA MET A 236 -10.46 -16.90 -3.99
C MET A 236 -9.21 -16.21 -4.54
N VAL A 237 -8.73 -15.13 -3.92
CA VAL A 237 -7.49 -14.45 -4.34
C VAL A 237 -6.33 -15.44 -4.39
N MET A 238 -6.14 -16.20 -3.31
CA MET A 238 -4.99 -17.11 -3.25
C MET A 238 -5.19 -18.38 -4.10
N ARG A 239 -6.43 -18.85 -4.29
CA ARG A 239 -6.75 -19.97 -5.18
C ARG A 239 -6.45 -19.64 -6.64
N ASN A 240 -6.77 -18.40 -7.06
CA ASN A 240 -6.53 -17.93 -8.43
C ASN A 240 -5.09 -17.45 -8.66
N MET A 241 -4.23 -17.48 -7.63
CA MET A 241 -2.83 -17.10 -7.74
C MET A 241 -1.97 -18.33 -8.02
N PRO A 242 -1.28 -18.44 -9.17
CA PRO A 242 -0.43 -19.59 -9.43
C PRO A 242 0.80 -19.56 -8.51
N LYS A 243 1.31 -20.75 -8.19
CA LYS A 243 2.64 -20.88 -7.58
C LYS A 243 3.68 -20.76 -8.69
N ALA A 244 4.21 -19.56 -8.88
CA ALA A 244 5.21 -19.29 -9.91
C ALA A 244 6.31 -18.35 -9.41
N ASP A 245 7.54 -18.56 -9.87
CA ASP A 245 8.71 -17.83 -9.38
C ASP A 245 8.71 -16.34 -9.80
N TYR A 246 8.01 -16.01 -10.90
CA TYR A 246 7.82 -14.63 -11.34
C TYR A 246 6.88 -13.82 -10.41
N LEU A 247 6.25 -14.47 -9.43
CA LEU A 247 5.45 -13.85 -8.37
C LEU A 247 6.20 -13.72 -7.03
N GLY A 248 7.53 -13.79 -7.09
CA GLY A 248 8.41 -13.78 -5.91
C GLY A 248 8.46 -15.13 -5.21
N GLY A 249 9.20 -15.19 -4.11
CA GLY A 249 9.50 -16.46 -3.45
C GLY A 249 10.06 -16.29 -2.05
N ILE A 250 10.28 -17.42 -1.38
CA ILE A 250 10.94 -17.47 -0.06
C ILE A 250 12.41 -17.86 -0.16
N SER A 251 12.85 -18.42 -1.30
CA SER A 251 14.23 -18.83 -1.57
C SER A 251 14.59 -18.49 -3.03
N PRO A 252 15.28 -17.37 -3.28
CA PRO A 252 15.56 -16.29 -2.33
C PRO A 252 14.27 -15.59 -1.87
N ARG A 253 14.30 -15.01 -0.67
CA ARG A 253 13.14 -14.28 -0.14
C ARG A 253 12.97 -12.97 -0.89
N GLN A 254 11.90 -12.87 -1.67
CA GLN A 254 11.53 -11.66 -2.38
C GLN A 254 10.01 -11.52 -2.47
N GLY A 255 9.53 -10.31 -2.25
CA GLY A 255 8.10 -10.04 -2.35
C GLY A 255 7.59 -10.05 -3.80
N SER A 256 6.34 -10.46 -3.97
CA SER A 256 5.61 -10.45 -5.25
C SER A 256 5.58 -9.06 -5.90
N PRO A 257 5.79 -8.93 -7.23
CA PRO A 257 5.57 -7.67 -7.93
C PRO A 257 4.09 -7.30 -8.02
N LEU A 258 3.18 -8.28 -7.88
CA LEU A 258 1.75 -8.06 -7.79
C LEU A 258 1.32 -7.86 -6.32
N TRP A 259 0.69 -6.72 -6.06
CA TRP A 259 -0.09 -6.40 -4.87
C TRP A 259 -1.57 -6.65 -5.11
N VAL A 260 -2.23 -7.23 -4.11
CA VAL A 260 -3.69 -7.35 -4.06
C VAL A 260 -4.17 -6.60 -2.84
N ASN A 261 -5.07 -5.64 -3.03
CA ASN A 261 -5.80 -4.97 -1.96
C ASN A 261 -7.28 -5.32 -2.06
N ILE A 262 -7.96 -5.43 -0.92
CA ILE A 262 -9.38 -5.78 -0.84
C ILE A 262 -10.13 -4.62 -0.21
N PHE A 263 -11.20 -4.18 -0.87
CA PHE A 263 -12.10 -3.15 -0.37
C PHE A 263 -13.45 -3.75 -0.01
N TYR A 264 -14.12 -3.16 0.97
CA TYR A 264 -15.50 -3.44 1.32
C TYR A 264 -16.36 -2.20 1.05
N ALA A 265 -17.47 -2.39 0.33
CA ALA A 265 -18.42 -1.34 -0.04
C ALA A 265 -19.72 -2.00 -0.49
N SER A 266 -20.87 -1.37 -0.24
CA SER A 266 -22.17 -1.88 -0.72
C SER A 266 -22.41 -3.38 -0.40
N GLN A 267 -22.01 -3.84 0.78
CA GLN A 267 -22.15 -5.24 1.25
C GLN A 267 -21.42 -6.28 0.37
N ALA A 268 -20.36 -5.88 -0.32
CA ALA A 268 -19.53 -6.75 -1.14
C ALA A 268 -18.04 -6.44 -0.94
N TYR A 269 -17.21 -7.44 -1.23
CA TYR A 269 -15.77 -7.27 -1.31
C TYR A 269 -15.33 -7.08 -2.76
N HIS A 270 -14.38 -6.18 -2.98
CA HIS A 270 -13.85 -5.81 -4.28
C HIS A 270 -12.32 -5.91 -4.26
N LEU A 271 -11.70 -6.07 -5.43
CA LEU A 271 -10.24 -6.18 -5.53
C LEU A 271 -9.62 -5.02 -6.27
N LEU A 272 -8.46 -4.57 -5.79
CA LEU A 272 -7.50 -3.81 -6.55
C LEU A 272 -6.23 -4.64 -6.73
N LEU A 273 -5.82 -4.82 -7.98
CA LEU A 273 -4.60 -5.50 -8.38
C LEU A 273 -3.62 -4.44 -8.89
N THR A 274 -2.42 -4.36 -8.32
CA THR A 274 -1.41 -3.37 -8.70
C THR A 274 -0.07 -4.05 -8.95
N VAL A 275 0.49 -3.91 -10.15
CA VAL A 275 1.83 -4.41 -10.48
C VAL A 275 2.86 -3.31 -10.29
N LEU A 276 3.88 -3.59 -9.50
CA LEU A 276 5.12 -2.81 -9.41
C LEU A 276 6.27 -3.63 -10.01
N PRO A 277 6.63 -3.38 -11.28
CA PRO A 277 7.40 -4.32 -12.07
C PRO A 277 8.92 -4.24 -11.88
N SER A 278 9.43 -4.74 -10.75
CA SER A 278 10.87 -4.82 -10.46
C SER A 278 11.57 -6.12 -10.83
N ARG A 279 12.86 -6.04 -11.17
CA ARG A 279 13.76 -7.19 -11.29
C ARG A 279 13.69 -8.11 -10.07
N LEU A 280 13.60 -9.41 -10.34
CA LEU A 280 13.66 -10.43 -9.31
C LEU A 280 15.11 -10.83 -9.03
N ILE A 281 15.47 -11.02 -7.75
CA ILE A 281 16.78 -11.52 -7.29
C ILE A 281 17.08 -12.88 -7.94
N SER A 282 16.05 -13.70 -8.14
CA SER A 282 16.18 -14.99 -8.84
C SER A 282 16.48 -14.86 -10.33
N GLY A 283 16.39 -13.66 -10.91
CA GLY A 283 16.44 -13.43 -12.36
C GLY A 283 15.18 -13.86 -13.12
N ARG A 284 14.27 -14.63 -12.51
CA ARG A 284 13.10 -15.26 -13.18
C ARG A 284 11.89 -14.34 -13.35
N HIS A 285 12.11 -13.05 -13.61
CA HIS A 285 11.02 -12.11 -13.86
C HIS A 285 10.36 -12.42 -15.22
N ASN A 286 9.03 -12.45 -15.25
CA ASN A 286 8.26 -12.61 -16.49
C ASN A 286 6.98 -11.77 -16.37
N TYR A 287 7.05 -10.53 -16.85
CA TYR A 287 5.93 -9.59 -16.71
C TYR A 287 4.76 -9.94 -17.60
N GLN A 288 4.98 -10.55 -18.76
CA GLN A 288 3.88 -11.05 -19.57
C GLN A 288 3.04 -12.08 -18.79
N SER A 289 3.70 -13.02 -18.11
CA SER A 289 3.00 -14.00 -17.26
C SER A 289 2.34 -13.36 -16.04
N VAL A 290 2.93 -12.31 -15.45
CA VAL A 290 2.28 -11.54 -14.38
C VAL A 290 0.99 -10.88 -14.92
N LEU A 291 1.05 -10.21 -16.07
CA LEU A 291 -0.11 -9.55 -16.67
C LEU A 291 -1.20 -10.55 -17.08
N ASN A 292 -0.83 -11.73 -17.58
CA ASN A 292 -1.80 -12.81 -17.85
C ASN A 292 -2.52 -13.27 -16.57
N VAL A 293 -1.81 -13.32 -15.43
CA VAL A 293 -2.46 -13.59 -14.13
C VAL A 293 -3.40 -12.45 -13.75
N LEU A 294 -3.05 -11.17 -13.96
CA LEU A 294 -3.98 -10.07 -13.69
C LEU A 294 -5.24 -10.16 -14.55
N GLN A 295 -5.08 -10.53 -15.82
CA GLN A 295 -6.19 -10.68 -16.76
C GLN A 295 -7.14 -11.80 -16.33
N SER A 296 -6.65 -12.90 -15.74
CA SER A 296 -7.50 -14.00 -15.29
C SER A 296 -8.40 -13.64 -14.11
N PHE A 297 -8.12 -12.55 -13.39
CA PHE A 297 -9.03 -12.01 -12.37
C PHE A 297 -10.17 -11.16 -12.97
N GLY A 298 -10.11 -10.86 -14.27
CA GLY A 298 -11.09 -9.99 -14.94
C GLY A 298 -10.94 -8.52 -14.53
N GLY A 299 -12.07 -7.83 -14.41
CA GLY A 299 -12.13 -6.43 -13.99
C GLY A 299 -11.70 -5.41 -15.04
N GLN A 300 -11.83 -4.14 -14.69
CA GLN A 300 -11.45 -3.01 -15.54
C GLN A 300 -9.99 -2.63 -15.32
N LYS A 301 -9.26 -2.38 -16.41
CA LYS A 301 -7.93 -1.76 -16.36
C LYS A 301 -8.07 -0.28 -16.02
N ILE A 302 -7.20 0.24 -15.17
CA ILE A 302 -7.12 1.66 -14.82
C ILE A 302 -5.81 2.22 -15.35
N GLU A 303 -5.89 3.28 -16.15
CA GLU A 303 -4.75 4.00 -16.69
C GLU A 303 -4.58 5.33 -15.98
N ILE A 304 -3.39 5.56 -15.44
CA ILE A 304 -3.07 6.68 -14.56
C ILE A 304 -1.79 7.32 -15.09
N LYS A 305 -1.95 8.55 -15.59
CA LYS A 305 -0.85 9.39 -16.05
C LYS A 305 0.21 9.54 -14.96
N GLY A 306 1.47 9.27 -15.30
CA GLY A 306 2.58 9.39 -14.37
C GLY A 306 2.71 8.22 -13.40
N TRP A 307 1.91 7.15 -13.56
CA TRP A 307 2.09 5.91 -12.82
C TRP A 307 2.30 4.68 -13.73
N ASN A 308 1.38 4.46 -14.66
CA ASN A 308 1.45 3.34 -15.61
C ASN A 308 1.16 3.74 -17.07
N GLN A 309 0.95 5.05 -17.30
CA GLN A 309 0.77 5.68 -18.60
C GLN A 309 1.74 6.86 -18.74
#